data_AF-A0A516V6G8-F1
#
_entry.id   AF-A0A516V6G8-F1
#
_cell.length_a   1.000
_cell.length_b   1.000
_cell.length_c   1.000
_cell.angle_alpha   90.00
_cell.angle_beta   90.00
_cell.angle_gamma   90.00
#
_symmetry.space_group_name_H-M   'P 1'
#
loop_
_entity.id
_entity.type
_entity.pdbx_description
1 polymer ?
#
loop_
_entity_poly.entity_id
_entity_poly.type
_entity_poly.pdbx_seq_one_letter_code
_entity_poly.pdbx_strand_id
1 'polypeptide(L)'
;MPATVAVVQQQEPKCTDEPRTDENDKRPRCGGVATASATHAFHVVGGSGDPVDQVVCDITDSFVLDGKMFGVEFSGGADGTYKFVRMPDIPGLSWKAGGRYHIEFPDGEDMPGTMTTEGGGTTTAGAISRDTAGAEHFTLTPVEACE
;
A
#
# COMPACT_ATOMS: atom_id res chain seq x y z
N MET A 1 -14.69 31.07 41.74
CA MET A 1 -15.24 30.07 40.80
C MET A 1 -15.76 30.80 39.57
N PRO A 2 -15.46 30.41 38.32
CA PRO A 2 -14.24 29.84 37.75
C PRO A 2 -13.53 30.82 36.78
N ALA A 3 -12.27 30.53 36.45
CA ALA A 3 -11.43 31.25 35.50
C ALA A 3 -11.55 30.61 34.11
N THR A 4 -11.77 31.42 33.07
CA THR A 4 -11.67 30.99 31.67
C THR A 4 -10.25 31.25 31.19
N VAL A 5 -9.44 30.19 31.11
CA VAL A 5 -8.09 30.25 30.56
C VAL A 5 -8.20 30.35 29.04
N ALA A 6 -7.66 31.43 28.48
CA ALA A 6 -7.46 31.58 27.05
C ALA A 6 -6.49 30.50 26.58
N VAL A 7 -6.94 29.65 25.65
CA VAL A 7 -6.07 28.73 24.90
C VAL A 7 -5.13 29.60 24.06
N VAL A 8 -3.91 29.77 24.55
CA VAL A 8 -2.80 30.26 23.74
C VAL A 8 -2.54 29.16 22.71
N GLN A 9 -2.97 29.40 21.46
CA GLN A 9 -2.43 28.68 20.32
C GLN A 9 -0.91 28.86 20.38
N GLN A 10 -0.21 27.82 20.83
CA GLN A 10 1.23 27.76 20.74
C GLN A 10 1.54 27.79 19.25
N GLN A 11 1.86 28.99 18.75
CA GLN A 11 2.51 29.16 17.45
C GLN A 11 3.69 28.21 17.45
N GLU A 12 3.62 27.20 16.58
CA GLU A 12 4.69 26.26 16.32
C GLU A 12 5.99 27.06 16.16
N PRO A 13 7.02 26.80 16.99
CA PRO A 13 8.28 27.52 16.85
C PRO A 13 8.86 27.18 15.48
N LYS A 14 8.85 28.16 14.57
CA LYS A 14 9.49 28.10 13.25
C LYS A 14 10.96 27.70 13.45
N CYS A 15 11.29 26.45 13.12
CA CYS A 15 12.66 25.98 13.02
C CYS A 15 13.36 26.73 11.86
N THR A 16 14.55 27.26 12.12
CA THR A 16 15.37 27.97 11.10
C THR A 16 16.66 27.20 10.83
N ASP A 17 16.92 26.90 9.56
CA ASP A 17 18.10 26.17 9.04
C ASP A 17 19.31 27.10 8.81
N GLU A 18 19.57 28.04 9.73
CA GLU A 18 20.72 28.95 9.59
C GLU A 18 22.00 28.33 10.19
N PRO A 19 23.15 28.40 9.49
CA PRO A 19 24.41 27.88 9.99
C PRO A 19 24.87 28.66 11.22
N ARG A 20 25.18 27.95 12.31
CA ARG A 20 25.60 28.56 13.57
C ARG A 20 27.02 29.11 13.49
N THR A 21 27.14 30.43 13.61
CA THR A 21 28.41 31.15 13.80
C THR A 21 28.71 31.48 15.27
N ASP A 22 27.85 31.07 16.21
CA ASP A 22 27.98 31.43 17.64
C ASP A 22 28.02 30.19 18.55
N GLU A 23 29.00 30.16 19.46
CA GLU A 23 29.37 29.01 20.30
C GLU A 23 28.39 28.77 21.47
N ASN A 24 27.58 29.77 21.84
CA ASN A 24 26.62 29.68 22.96
C ASN A 24 25.17 29.42 22.56
N ASP A 25 24.93 29.02 21.31
CA ASP A 25 23.59 28.79 20.79
C ASP A 25 22.95 27.50 21.33
N LYS A 26 22.09 27.67 22.35
CA LYS A 26 21.27 26.61 22.98
C LYS A 26 19.94 26.34 22.25
N ARG A 27 19.71 26.88 21.05
CA ARG A 27 18.45 26.60 20.32
C ARG A 27 18.35 25.09 20.08
N PRO A 28 17.18 24.47 20.28
CA PRO A 28 16.98 23.08 19.87
C PRO A 28 17.26 23.01 18.37
N ARG A 29 18.18 22.14 17.95
CA ARG A 29 18.24 21.79 16.54
C ARG A 29 16.94 21.07 16.23
N CYS A 30 16.34 21.33 15.07
CA CYS A 30 15.52 20.33 14.40
C CYS A 30 16.50 19.19 14.03
N GLY A 31 16.93 18.44 15.05
CA GLY A 31 17.87 17.33 14.93
C GLY A 31 17.09 16.19 14.36
N GLY A 32 17.19 16.03 13.04
CA GLY A 32 16.77 14.85 12.30
C GLY A 32 15.53 14.19 12.86
N VAL A 33 14.35 14.73 12.53
CA VAL A 33 13.35 13.80 12.01
C VAL A 33 14.11 13.10 10.90
N ALA A 34 14.54 11.86 11.16
CA ALA A 34 14.80 10.95 10.08
C ALA A 34 13.62 11.18 9.15
N THR A 35 13.88 11.70 7.95
CA THR A 35 13.10 11.30 6.80
C THR A 35 13.09 9.80 6.93
N ALA A 36 12.03 9.23 7.53
CA ALA A 36 11.78 7.83 7.46
C ALA A 36 11.90 7.57 5.97
N SER A 37 12.97 6.88 5.58
CA SER A 37 13.16 6.51 4.20
C SER A 37 11.85 5.86 3.81
N ALA A 38 11.10 6.49 2.89
CA ALA A 38 9.73 6.13 2.58
C ALA A 38 9.66 4.63 2.53
N THR A 39 9.01 4.05 3.53
CA THR A 39 9.12 2.63 3.76
C THR A 39 8.20 2.03 2.73
N HIS A 40 8.74 1.55 1.60
CA HIS A 40 7.94 0.97 0.52
C HIS A 40 7.29 -0.37 0.91
N ALA A 41 7.36 -0.72 2.20
CA ALA A 41 6.76 -1.89 2.80
C ALA A 41 5.34 -1.58 3.27
N PHE A 42 4.37 -2.32 2.73
CA PHE A 42 2.96 -2.19 3.08
C PHE A 42 2.37 -3.55 3.45
N HIS A 43 1.58 -3.57 4.51
CA HIS A 43 0.66 -4.65 4.80
C HIS A 43 -0.58 -4.49 3.92
N VAL A 44 -0.78 -5.45 3.02
CA VAL A 44 -1.87 -5.49 2.06
C VAL A 44 -2.95 -6.43 2.60
N VAL A 45 -4.15 -5.89 2.78
CA VAL A 45 -5.32 -6.64 3.25
C VAL A 45 -6.49 -6.42 2.31
N GLY A 46 -7.09 -7.49 1.80
CA GLY A 46 -8.25 -7.38 0.91
C GLY A 46 -8.56 -8.69 0.19
N GLY A 47 -9.31 -8.61 -0.90
CA GLY A 47 -9.73 -9.77 -1.69
C GLY A 47 -11.10 -10.28 -1.27
N SER A 48 -12.07 -10.14 -2.17
CA SER A 48 -13.47 -10.55 -1.94
C SER A 48 -13.66 -12.05 -2.13
N GLY A 49 -12.94 -12.64 -3.09
CA GLY A 49 -13.01 -14.07 -3.41
C GLY A 49 -11.91 -14.90 -2.76
N ASP A 50 -10.72 -14.33 -2.60
CA ASP A 50 -9.57 -14.98 -1.98
C ASP A 50 -8.87 -13.97 -1.06
N PRO A 51 -9.17 -14.01 0.25
CA PRO A 51 -8.66 -13.01 1.17
C PRO A 51 -7.13 -13.14 1.27
N VAL A 52 -6.46 -12.00 1.13
CA VAL A 52 -5.02 -11.84 1.30
C VAL A 52 -4.76 -10.97 2.53
N ASP A 53 -3.77 -11.38 3.32
CA ASP A 53 -3.23 -10.64 4.45
C ASP A 53 -1.73 -10.91 4.48
N GLN A 54 -0.96 -9.99 3.91
CA GLN A 54 0.49 -10.17 3.79
C GLN A 54 1.23 -8.84 3.74
N VAL A 55 2.50 -8.86 4.14
CA VAL A 55 3.41 -7.73 3.99
C VAL A 55 4.12 -7.83 2.65
N VAL A 56 4.06 -6.76 1.87
CA VAL A 56 4.81 -6.56 0.63
C VAL A 56 5.90 -5.54 0.93
N CYS A 57 7.16 -5.93 0.76
CA CYS A 57 8.32 -5.12 1.13
C CYS A 57 8.56 -3.93 0.20
N ASP A 58 8.18 -4.09 -1.07
CA ASP A 58 8.28 -3.05 -2.07
C ASP A 58 7.09 -3.16 -3.03
N ILE A 59 6.20 -2.17 -2.97
CA ILE A 59 5.04 -2.08 -3.86
C ILE A 59 5.37 -1.38 -5.20
N THR A 60 6.55 -0.74 -5.29
CA THR A 60 7.00 -0.07 -6.51
C THR A 60 7.60 -1.06 -7.50
N ASP A 61 8.14 -2.16 -6.98
CA ASP A 61 8.58 -3.32 -7.73
C ASP A 61 7.44 -4.31 -8.00
N SER A 62 7.78 -5.39 -8.72
CA SER A 62 6.84 -6.49 -8.97
C SER A 62 6.67 -7.33 -7.70
N PHE A 63 5.45 -7.54 -7.25
CA PHE A 63 5.16 -8.34 -6.06
C PHE A 63 4.03 -9.35 -6.31
N VAL A 64 4.00 -10.41 -5.52
CA VAL A 64 2.96 -11.46 -5.62
C VAL A 64 2.14 -11.46 -4.34
N LEU A 65 0.83 -11.33 -4.48
CA LEU A 65 -0.11 -11.60 -3.41
C LEU A 65 -0.50 -13.09 -3.45
N ASP A 66 -0.14 -13.79 -2.40
CA ASP A 66 -0.34 -15.20 -2.18
C ASP A 66 -1.61 -15.39 -1.34
N GLY A 67 -2.73 -15.46 -2.03
CA GLY A 67 -4.00 -15.84 -1.43
C GLY A 67 -4.10 -17.34 -1.21
N LYS A 68 -5.14 -17.75 -0.48
CA LYS A 68 -5.33 -19.14 -0.07
C LYS A 68 -5.56 -20.08 -1.25
N MET A 69 -6.24 -19.60 -2.30
CA MET A 69 -6.54 -20.38 -3.50
C MET A 69 -5.76 -19.89 -4.72
N PHE A 70 -5.48 -18.59 -4.82
CA PHE A 70 -4.86 -17.98 -5.98
C PHE A 70 -3.61 -17.18 -5.59
N GLY A 71 -2.62 -17.18 -6.49
CA GLY A 71 -1.48 -16.27 -6.41
C GLY A 71 -1.58 -15.27 -7.54
N VAL A 72 -1.52 -13.99 -7.20
CA VAL A 72 -1.70 -12.88 -8.13
C VAL A 72 -0.43 -12.06 -8.17
N GLU A 73 0.22 -11.99 -9.33
CA GLU A 73 1.39 -11.15 -9.55
C GLU A 73 0.95 -9.77 -10.02
N PHE A 74 1.45 -8.75 -9.35
CA PHE A 74 1.30 -7.32 -9.65
C PHE A 74 2.63 -6.80 -10.18
N SER A 75 2.56 -6.03 -11.26
CA SER A 75 3.74 -5.47 -11.92
C SER A 75 3.43 -4.12 -12.55
N GLY A 76 4.35 -3.17 -12.45
CA GLY A 76 4.19 -1.80 -12.98
C GLY A 76 4.23 -0.68 -11.93
N GLY A 77 4.50 -0.99 -10.66
CA GLY A 77 4.59 0.00 -9.58
C GLY A 77 3.21 0.46 -9.10
N ALA A 78 2.99 1.76 -8.96
CA ALA A 78 1.69 2.30 -8.50
C ALA A 78 0.55 2.09 -9.52
N ASP A 79 0.87 2.02 -10.81
CA ASP A 79 -0.08 1.87 -11.91
C ASP A 79 0.39 0.76 -12.84
N GLY A 80 -0.27 -0.39 -12.78
CA GLY A 80 0.27 -1.58 -13.41
C GLY A 80 -0.76 -2.56 -13.90
N THR A 81 -0.26 -3.76 -14.20
CA THR A 81 -1.07 -4.91 -14.58
C THR A 81 -0.88 -6.05 -13.60
N TYR A 82 -1.97 -6.78 -13.35
CA TYR A 82 -1.93 -7.99 -12.54
C TYR A 82 -2.34 -9.20 -13.37
N LYS A 83 -1.85 -10.38 -12.97
CA LYS A 83 -2.23 -11.67 -13.56
C LYS A 83 -2.20 -12.79 -12.53
N PHE A 84 -3.02 -13.81 -12.73
CA PHE A 84 -2.95 -15.02 -11.90
C PHE A 84 -1.72 -15.85 -12.30
N VAL A 85 -0.84 -16.08 -11.33
CA VAL A 85 0.38 -16.91 -11.47
C VAL A 85 0.25 -18.25 -10.75
N ARG A 86 -0.65 -18.35 -9.78
CA ARG A 86 -0.98 -19.60 -9.09
C ARG A 86 -2.48 -19.79 -9.03
N MET A 87 -2.92 -21.00 -9.33
CA MET A 87 -4.32 -21.41 -9.35
C MET A 87 -4.41 -22.82 -8.74
N PRO A 88 -5.56 -23.20 -8.17
CA PRO A 88 -5.74 -24.55 -7.67
C PRO A 88 -5.74 -25.54 -8.83
N ASP A 89 -5.04 -26.68 -8.69
CA ASP A 89 -5.04 -27.73 -9.71
C ASP A 89 -6.25 -28.65 -9.50
N ILE A 90 -7.35 -28.34 -10.19
CA ILE A 90 -8.59 -29.14 -10.15
C ILE A 90 -8.82 -29.73 -11.54
N PRO A 91 -8.88 -31.07 -11.68
CA PRO A 91 -9.07 -31.72 -12.97
C PRO A 91 -10.29 -31.20 -13.74
N GLY A 92 -10.06 -30.78 -14.99
CA GLY A 92 -11.11 -30.28 -15.87
C GLY A 92 -11.56 -28.84 -15.61
N LEU A 93 -10.91 -28.13 -14.67
CA LEU A 93 -11.17 -26.74 -14.34
C LEU A 93 -9.91 -25.90 -14.56
N SER A 94 -10.04 -24.77 -15.27
CA SER A 94 -8.95 -23.83 -15.49
C SER A 94 -9.42 -22.41 -15.30
N TRP A 95 -8.55 -21.57 -14.75
CA TRP A 95 -8.79 -20.15 -14.56
C TRP A 95 -7.77 -19.37 -15.36
N LYS A 96 -8.16 -18.17 -15.78
CA LYS A 96 -7.26 -17.13 -16.25
C LYS A 96 -7.84 -15.84 -15.74
N ALA A 97 -7.05 -15.01 -15.07
CA ALA A 97 -7.50 -13.68 -14.71
C ALA A 97 -6.35 -12.70 -14.82
N GLY A 98 -6.70 -11.47 -15.13
CA GLY A 98 -5.76 -10.38 -15.21
C GLY A 98 -6.47 -9.07 -15.55
N GLY A 99 -5.72 -8.00 -15.39
CA GLY A 99 -6.26 -6.66 -15.58
C GLY A 99 -5.24 -5.60 -15.23
N ARG A 100 -5.75 -4.43 -14.92
CA ARG A 100 -4.97 -3.30 -14.44
C ARG A 100 -5.21 -3.10 -12.96
N TYR A 101 -4.28 -2.42 -12.31
CA TYR A 101 -4.47 -1.95 -10.95
C TYR A 101 -3.89 -0.55 -10.80
N HIS A 102 -4.41 0.17 -9.80
CA HIS A 102 -3.97 1.50 -9.42
C HIS A 102 -3.85 1.56 -7.90
N ILE A 103 -2.77 2.16 -7.41
CA ILE A 103 -2.51 2.40 -6.01
C ILE A 103 -2.62 3.90 -5.76
N GLU A 104 -3.49 4.28 -4.83
CA GLU A 104 -3.68 5.66 -4.42
C GLU A 104 -3.35 5.86 -2.94
N PHE A 105 -2.59 6.90 -2.65
CA PHE A 105 -2.24 7.35 -1.31
C PHE A 105 -2.82 8.75 -1.07
N PRO A 106 -4.08 8.88 -0.60
CA PRO A 106 -4.76 10.17 -0.52
C PRO A 106 -4.09 11.14 0.46
N ASP A 107 -3.47 10.60 1.52
CA ASP A 107 -2.84 11.37 2.60
C ASP A 107 -1.30 11.44 2.47
N GLY A 108 -0.71 10.85 1.41
CA GLY A 108 0.74 10.81 1.16
C GLY A 108 1.35 9.41 1.18
N GLU A 109 2.54 9.25 0.60
CA GLU A 109 3.19 7.94 0.37
C GLU A 109 3.52 7.15 1.64
N ASP A 110 3.68 7.82 2.78
CA ASP A 110 3.93 7.19 4.09
C ASP A 110 2.63 6.90 4.87
N MET A 111 1.47 7.11 4.27
CA MET A 111 0.16 6.96 4.90
C MET A 111 -0.61 5.78 4.29
N PRO A 112 -1.67 5.28 4.97
CA PRO A 112 -2.52 4.24 4.43
C PRO A 112 -3.09 4.61 3.05
N GLY A 113 -3.06 3.63 2.15
CA GLY A 113 -3.51 3.78 0.77
C GLY A 113 -4.56 2.74 0.41
N THR A 114 -5.03 2.83 -0.82
CA THR A 114 -5.94 1.84 -1.41
C THR A 114 -5.37 1.38 -2.74
N MET A 115 -5.28 0.05 -2.91
CA MET A 115 -5.03 -0.55 -4.21
C MET A 115 -6.35 -1.01 -4.79
N THR A 116 -6.68 -0.54 -5.99
CA THR A 116 -7.86 -0.95 -6.73
C THR A 116 -7.43 -1.74 -7.96
N THR A 117 -7.97 -2.93 -8.12
CA THR A 117 -7.77 -3.76 -9.32
C THR A 117 -9.00 -3.71 -10.19
N GLU A 118 -8.83 -3.58 -11.49
CA GLU A 118 -9.88 -3.64 -12.48
C GLU A 118 -9.53 -4.68 -13.54
N GLY A 119 -10.37 -5.69 -13.70
CA GLY A 119 -10.09 -6.72 -14.69
C GLY A 119 -11.16 -7.77 -14.78
N GLY A 120 -10.79 -8.87 -15.40
CA GLY A 120 -11.69 -9.99 -15.58
C GLY A 120 -10.95 -11.30 -15.58
N GLY A 121 -11.73 -12.36 -15.48
CA GLY A 121 -11.22 -13.71 -15.57
C GLY A 121 -12.14 -14.61 -16.37
N THR A 122 -11.54 -15.59 -17.01
CA THR A 122 -12.23 -16.69 -17.66
C THR A 122 -12.09 -17.93 -16.78
N THR A 123 -13.20 -18.53 -16.39
CA THR A 123 -13.23 -19.86 -15.80
C THR A 123 -13.75 -20.84 -16.83
N THR A 124 -13.01 -21.92 -17.07
CA THR A 124 -13.38 -22.98 -18.02
C THR A 124 -13.50 -24.30 -17.28
N ALA A 125 -14.67 -24.94 -17.40
CA ALA A 125 -14.97 -26.26 -16.87
C ALA A 125 -15.37 -27.18 -18.03
N GLY A 126 -14.46 -28.07 -18.45
CA GLY A 126 -14.64 -28.90 -19.63
C GLY A 126 -14.85 -28.06 -20.90
N ALA A 127 -16.03 -28.18 -21.53
CA ALA A 127 -16.40 -27.42 -22.73
C ALA A 127 -17.11 -26.07 -22.43
N ILE A 128 -17.37 -25.77 -21.16
CA ILE A 128 -18.09 -24.57 -20.75
C ILE A 128 -17.08 -23.53 -20.29
N SER A 129 -17.14 -22.32 -20.86
CA SER A 129 -16.34 -21.17 -20.43
C SER A 129 -17.27 -20.04 -19.99
N ARG A 130 -16.85 -19.33 -18.96
CA ARG A 130 -17.53 -18.14 -18.46
C ARG A 130 -16.52 -17.04 -18.20
N ASP A 131 -16.80 -15.87 -18.76
CA ASP A 131 -16.07 -14.65 -18.47
C ASP A 131 -16.76 -13.88 -17.35
N THR A 132 -15.95 -13.34 -16.44
CA THR A 132 -16.36 -12.45 -15.37
C THR A 132 -15.53 -11.19 -15.43
N ALA A 133 -16.13 -10.05 -15.10
CA ALA A 133 -15.43 -8.80 -14.88
C ALA A 133 -15.73 -8.33 -13.46
N GLY A 134 -14.77 -7.68 -12.83
CA GLY A 134 -14.89 -7.21 -11.47
C GLY A 134 -13.78 -6.22 -11.12
N ALA A 135 -14.05 -5.47 -10.06
CA ALA A 135 -13.03 -4.70 -9.39
C ALA A 135 -12.91 -5.19 -7.94
N GLU A 136 -11.69 -5.15 -7.42
CA GLU A 136 -11.40 -5.44 -6.02
C GLU A 136 -10.62 -4.29 -5.42
N HIS A 137 -10.82 -4.08 -4.12
CA HIS A 137 -10.11 -3.09 -3.34
C HIS A 137 -9.32 -3.78 -2.24
N PHE A 138 -8.09 -3.31 -2.05
CA PHE A 138 -7.19 -3.74 -1.00
C PHE A 138 -6.77 -2.51 -0.21
N THR A 139 -6.72 -2.65 1.10
CA THR A 139 -6.19 -1.64 2.00
C THR A 139 -4.70 -1.85 2.14
N LEU A 140 -3.93 -0.78 1.94
CA LEU A 140 -2.48 -0.74 2.14
C LEU A 140 -2.21 -0.01 3.44
N THR A 141 -1.57 -0.67 4.40
CA THR A 141 -1.13 -0.05 5.65
C THR A 141 0.40 -0.01 5.67
N PRO A 142 1.04 1.17 5.83
CA PRO A 142 2.48 1.27 5.95
C PRO A 142 2.99 0.43 7.11
N VAL A 143 4.09 -0.28 6.91
CA VAL A 143 4.77 -1.04 7.96
C VAL A 143 6.27 -0.75 7.95
N GLU A 144 6.97 -1.21 8.97
CA GLU A 144 8.43 -1.14 9.00
C GLU A 144 9.04 -1.90 7.82
N ALA A 145 10.22 -1.47 7.38
CA ALA A 145 10.90 -2.06 6.23
C ALA A 145 11.14 -3.55 6.49
N CYS A 146 11.05 -4.36 5.43
CA CYS A 146 11.49 -5.74 5.53
C CYS A 146 13.00 -5.81 5.77
N GLU A 147 13.40 -6.47 6.85
CA GLU A 147 14.82 -6.76 7.18
C GLU A 147 15.39 -7.94 6.39
#